data_AF-A0A939VFG0-F1
#
_entry.id   AF-A0A939VFG0-F1
#
_cell.length_a   1.000
_cell.length_b   1.000
_cell.length_c   1.000
_cell.angle_alpha   90.00
_cell.angle_beta   90.00
_cell.angle_gamma   90.00
#
_symmetry.space_group_name_H-M   'P 1'
#
loop_
_entity.id
_entity.type
_entity.pdbx_description
1 polymer ?
#
loop_
_entity_poly.entity_id
_entity_poly.type
_entity_poly.pdbx_seq_one_letter_code
_entity_poly.pdbx_strand_id
1 'polypeptide(L)'
;MRKLVVAILLIVPLLFVGLSANAQVKNGVHSKLAKYFENEQWEDLAFKCDKMMVLEKYKNDAELYLYSAYAYAKIFTMCLDDPKLLDKTPEYLQSYELALRYSVNAKKKDKKAKILFPDNDDLLKDIAVIGMYYVDHYTSIKKYAKANSKVRKMLKTYSDDNFVALNGCLAAIVGDTATANPILRNLEAQAENGKRREKDTDFAMIEAFDIYATWLLEKETPDTDEAKKILALGLKFFPDEPVLVYDLELAKDPEYATEHAKPENAKKAEFMVKASALTDDDDDDDDEEDE
;
A
#
# COMPACT_ATOMS: atom_id res chain seq x y z
N MET A 1 -8.39 -21.14 -51.22
CA MET A 1 -7.58 -21.31 -49.99
C MET A 1 -8.16 -20.47 -48.86
N ARG A 2 -9.40 -20.82 -48.47
CA ARG A 2 -10.14 -20.29 -47.31
C ARG A 2 -10.42 -21.54 -46.48
N LYS A 3 -9.60 -21.80 -45.46
CA LYS A 3 -9.72 -22.86 -44.42
C LYS A 3 -8.34 -23.00 -43.75
N LEU A 4 -7.89 -21.96 -43.06
CA LEU A 4 -6.72 -22.02 -42.16
C LEU A 4 -6.56 -20.80 -41.24
N VAL A 5 -7.59 -19.94 -41.11
CA VAL A 5 -7.55 -18.73 -40.26
C VAL A 5 -8.64 -18.76 -39.17
N VAL A 6 -9.41 -19.86 -39.06
CA VAL A 6 -10.57 -19.96 -38.14
C VAL A 6 -10.32 -20.98 -37.01
N ALA A 7 -9.06 -21.35 -36.75
CA ALA A 7 -8.69 -22.34 -35.73
C ALA A 7 -7.82 -21.79 -34.59
N ILE A 8 -7.79 -20.46 -34.41
CA ILE A 8 -7.13 -19.78 -33.27
C ILE A 8 -8.10 -18.74 -32.67
N LEU A 9 -9.36 -19.14 -32.47
CA LEU A 9 -10.40 -18.24 -31.94
C LEU A 9 -11.37 -18.96 -30.98
N LEU A 10 -10.97 -20.11 -30.43
CA LEU A 10 -11.83 -20.94 -29.57
C LEU A 10 -11.09 -21.70 -28.46
N ILE A 11 -9.94 -21.19 -27.99
CA ILE A 11 -9.27 -21.71 -26.79
C ILE A 11 -8.57 -20.56 -26.05
N VAL A 12 -9.32 -19.62 -25.46
CA VAL A 12 -9.03 -18.97 -24.16
C VAL A 12 -10.33 -18.25 -23.71
N PRO A 13 -11.29 -18.97 -23.11
CA PRO A 13 -11.92 -18.38 -21.93
C PRO A 13 -12.15 -19.49 -20.90
N LEU A 14 -11.09 -19.94 -20.22
CA LEU A 14 -11.23 -20.97 -19.18
C LEU A 14 -10.04 -21.04 -18.19
N LEU A 15 -9.36 -19.91 -17.97
CA LEU A 15 -8.24 -19.82 -17.02
C LEU A 15 -8.26 -18.57 -16.11
N PHE A 16 -9.43 -17.96 -15.92
CA PHE A 16 -9.65 -16.91 -14.90
C PHE A 16 -10.73 -17.30 -13.89
N VAL A 17 -10.83 -18.59 -13.54
CA VAL A 17 -11.53 -19.02 -12.31
C VAL A 17 -10.45 -19.48 -11.35
N GLY A 18 -9.80 -18.52 -10.72
CA GLY A 18 -8.68 -18.79 -9.83
C GLY A 18 -8.25 -17.54 -9.09
N LEU A 19 -8.74 -17.43 -7.85
CA LEU A 19 -8.19 -16.65 -6.74
C LEU A 19 -8.73 -15.22 -6.55
N SER A 20 -10.00 -15.12 -6.15
CA SER A 20 -10.37 -14.22 -5.05
C SER A 20 -10.87 -15.09 -3.90
N ALA A 21 -9.91 -15.65 -3.14
CA ALA A 21 -10.25 -16.15 -1.82
C ALA A 21 -10.58 -14.91 -0.99
N ASN A 22 -11.86 -14.58 -0.87
CA ASN A 22 -12.39 -13.64 0.11
C ASN A 22 -11.90 -14.11 1.48
N ALA A 23 -10.75 -13.58 1.89
CA ALA A 23 -10.10 -14.02 3.11
C ALA A 23 -10.80 -13.28 4.25
N GLN A 24 -11.97 -13.82 4.65
CA GLN A 24 -12.46 -13.70 6.02
C GLN A 24 -11.26 -13.72 6.98
N VAL A 25 -11.31 -12.94 8.06
CA VAL A 25 -10.28 -13.00 9.11
C VAL A 25 -10.05 -14.47 9.48
N LYS A 26 -8.89 -15.00 9.13
CA LYS A 26 -8.55 -16.41 9.30
C LYS A 26 -8.58 -16.73 10.78
N ASN A 27 -9.17 -17.86 11.13
CA ASN A 27 -9.44 -18.30 12.51
C ASN A 27 -10.42 -17.39 13.27
N GLY A 28 -11.21 -16.56 12.56
CA GLY A 28 -12.23 -15.71 13.16
C GLY A 28 -13.45 -16.48 13.69
N VAL A 29 -14.06 -15.97 14.76
CA VAL A 29 -15.23 -16.55 15.43
C VAL A 29 -16.51 -15.74 15.23
N HIS A 30 -16.44 -14.53 14.69
CA HIS A 30 -17.61 -13.64 14.52
C HIS A 30 -18.25 -13.77 13.14
N SER A 31 -19.05 -14.83 12.94
CA SER A 31 -19.70 -15.12 11.65
C SER A 31 -20.55 -13.98 11.08
N LYS A 32 -21.18 -13.15 11.92
CA LYS A 32 -21.92 -11.98 11.44
C LYS A 32 -21.00 -10.88 10.88
N LEU A 33 -19.81 -10.71 11.45
CA LEU A 33 -18.82 -9.74 10.95
C LEU A 33 -18.18 -10.24 9.66
N ALA A 34 -17.91 -11.55 9.59
CA ALA A 34 -17.46 -12.20 8.35
C ALA A 34 -18.42 -11.91 7.19
N LYS A 35 -19.74 -12.01 7.41
CA LYS A 35 -20.73 -11.67 6.37
C LYS A 35 -20.67 -10.22 5.90
N TYR A 36 -20.58 -9.25 6.83
CA TYR A 36 -20.43 -7.84 6.44
C TYR A 36 -19.14 -7.61 5.66
N PHE A 37 -18.06 -8.32 6.02
CA PHE A 37 -16.78 -8.26 5.31
C PHE A 37 -16.85 -8.88 3.91
N GLU A 38 -17.48 -10.04 3.78
CA GLU A 38 -17.66 -10.76 2.52
C GLU A 38 -18.56 -9.99 1.54
N ASN A 39 -19.56 -9.27 2.06
CA ASN A 39 -20.48 -8.45 1.28
C ASN A 39 -20.02 -6.99 1.15
N GLU A 40 -18.77 -6.68 1.52
CA GLU A 40 -18.17 -5.35 1.42
C GLU A 40 -18.94 -4.20 2.10
N GLN A 41 -19.75 -4.53 3.11
CA GLN A 41 -20.56 -3.57 3.87
C GLN A 41 -19.68 -2.88 4.92
N TRP A 42 -18.71 -2.07 4.47
CA TRP A 42 -17.62 -1.53 5.31
C TRP A 42 -18.12 -0.62 6.44
N GLU A 43 -19.11 0.22 6.18
CA GLU A 43 -19.71 1.12 7.18
C GLU A 43 -20.43 0.33 8.27
N ASP A 44 -21.24 -0.66 7.89
CA ASP A 44 -21.95 -1.55 8.81
C ASP A 44 -21.00 -2.42 9.63
N LEU A 45 -19.94 -2.92 9.00
CA LEU A 45 -18.88 -3.68 9.67
C LEU A 45 -18.20 -2.82 10.74
N ALA A 46 -17.77 -1.61 10.38
CA ALA A 46 -17.13 -0.68 11.30
C ALA A 46 -18.06 -0.33 12.48
N PHE A 47 -19.30 0.06 12.19
CA PHE A 47 -20.31 0.39 13.20
C PHE A 47 -20.57 -0.77 14.16
N LYS A 48 -20.70 -1.99 13.60
CA LYS A 48 -20.96 -3.18 14.41
C LYS A 48 -19.79 -3.51 15.31
N CYS A 49 -18.56 -3.44 14.82
CA CYS A 49 -17.36 -3.64 15.62
C CYS A 49 -17.22 -2.61 16.73
N ASP A 50 -17.39 -1.31 16.43
CA ASP A 50 -17.31 -0.24 17.44
C ASP A 50 -18.32 -0.45 18.57
N LYS A 51 -19.58 -0.80 18.22
CA LYS A 51 -20.60 -1.13 19.22
C LYS A 51 -20.23 -2.34 20.07
N MET A 52 -19.61 -3.36 19.49
CA MET A 52 -19.16 -4.54 20.24
C MET A 52 -17.99 -4.20 21.16
N MET A 53 -17.02 -3.40 20.71
CA MET A 53 -15.84 -3.02 21.49
C MET A 53 -16.14 -2.18 22.74
N VAL A 54 -17.28 -1.49 22.78
CA VAL A 54 -17.77 -0.81 24.00
C VAL A 54 -18.13 -1.80 25.11
N LEU A 55 -18.46 -3.04 24.78
CA LEU A 55 -18.79 -4.06 25.77
C LEU A 55 -17.52 -4.65 26.39
N GLU A 56 -17.49 -4.68 27.73
CA GLU A 56 -16.35 -5.15 28.52
C GLU A 56 -15.83 -6.54 28.10
N LYS A 57 -16.73 -7.45 27.71
CA LYS A 57 -16.37 -8.80 27.24
C LYS A 57 -15.56 -8.82 25.94
N TYR A 58 -15.67 -7.78 25.11
CA TYR A 58 -15.09 -7.72 23.76
C TYR A 58 -13.91 -6.73 23.68
N LYS A 59 -13.63 -5.98 24.74
CA LYS A 59 -12.55 -4.96 24.77
C LYS A 59 -11.13 -5.49 24.46
N ASN A 60 -10.94 -6.80 24.56
CA ASN A 60 -9.67 -7.48 24.33
C ASN A 60 -9.71 -8.41 23.13
N ASP A 61 -10.78 -8.37 22.33
CA ASP A 61 -10.97 -9.23 21.18
C ASP A 61 -10.19 -8.69 19.98
N ALA A 62 -9.11 -9.38 19.61
CA ALA A 62 -8.23 -8.97 18.52
C ALA A 62 -8.93 -8.99 17.16
N GLU A 63 -9.91 -9.87 16.95
CA GLU A 63 -10.62 -10.03 15.68
C GLU A 63 -11.47 -8.79 15.39
N LEU A 64 -12.16 -8.26 16.41
CA LEU A 64 -12.94 -7.03 16.28
C LEU A 64 -12.08 -5.83 15.88
N TYR A 65 -10.89 -5.73 16.48
CA TYR A 65 -9.94 -4.68 16.12
C TYR A 65 -9.41 -4.85 14.69
N LEU A 66 -9.19 -6.08 14.23
CA LEU A 66 -8.73 -6.33 12.86
C LEU A 66 -9.81 -5.99 11.83
N TYR A 67 -11.06 -6.43 12.05
CA TYR A 67 -12.19 -6.04 11.20
C TYR A 67 -12.39 -4.53 11.16
N SER A 68 -12.36 -3.87 12.32
CA SER A 68 -12.46 -2.41 12.37
C SER A 68 -11.33 -1.75 11.59
N ALA A 69 -10.10 -2.24 11.74
CA ALA A 69 -8.94 -1.69 11.06
C ALA A 69 -9.09 -1.75 9.53
N TYR A 70 -9.54 -2.89 9.01
CA TYR A 70 -9.73 -3.09 7.59
C TYR A 70 -10.93 -2.29 7.05
N ALA A 71 -12.06 -2.33 7.75
CA ALA A 71 -13.26 -1.57 7.40
C ALA A 71 -12.97 -0.06 7.29
N TYR A 72 -12.28 0.51 8.27
CA TYR A 72 -11.88 1.92 8.23
C TYR A 72 -10.84 2.23 7.13
N ALA A 73 -10.02 1.26 6.72
CA ALA A 73 -9.13 1.45 5.57
C ALA A 73 -9.92 1.48 4.25
N LYS A 74 -10.95 0.64 4.11
CA LYS A 74 -11.85 0.62 2.96
C LYS A 74 -12.79 1.83 2.91
N ILE A 75 -13.32 2.29 4.04
CA ILE A 75 -14.06 3.57 4.10
C ILE A 75 -13.20 4.74 3.63
N PHE A 76 -11.89 4.71 3.94
CA PHE A 76 -10.98 5.72 3.42
C PHE A 76 -10.84 5.64 1.90
N THR A 77 -10.74 4.46 1.29
CA THR A 77 -10.70 4.32 -0.18
C THR A 77 -11.99 4.80 -0.83
N MET A 78 -13.17 4.46 -0.27
CA MET A 78 -14.46 4.98 -0.73
C MET A 78 -14.47 6.52 -0.80
N CYS A 79 -13.83 7.21 0.15
CA CYS A 79 -13.75 8.68 0.14
C CYS A 79 -12.75 9.23 -0.89
N LEU A 80 -11.78 8.43 -1.34
CA LEU A 80 -10.91 8.79 -2.45
C LEU A 80 -11.66 8.70 -3.78
N ASP A 81 -12.54 7.70 -3.90
CA ASP A 81 -13.34 7.43 -5.10
C ASP A 81 -14.53 8.40 -5.23
N ASP A 82 -15.28 8.63 -4.14
CA ASP A 82 -16.29 9.67 -4.02
C ASP A 82 -15.98 10.67 -2.89
N PRO A 83 -15.26 11.76 -3.18
CA PRO A 83 -14.98 12.80 -2.20
C PRO A 83 -16.22 13.47 -1.61
N LYS A 84 -17.41 13.40 -2.26
CA LYS A 84 -18.65 13.98 -1.72
C LYS A 84 -19.17 13.22 -0.50
N LEU A 85 -18.69 12.00 -0.25
CA LEU A 85 -18.97 11.29 0.99
C LEU A 85 -18.54 12.08 2.22
N LEU A 86 -17.49 12.89 2.12
CA LEU A 86 -17.03 13.74 3.23
C LEU A 86 -17.99 14.89 3.56
N ASP A 87 -18.83 15.31 2.62
CA ASP A 87 -19.89 16.31 2.90
C ASP A 87 -21.01 15.69 3.74
N LYS A 88 -21.29 14.40 3.53
CA LYS A 88 -22.33 13.64 4.26
C LYS A 88 -21.83 13.14 5.62
N THR A 89 -20.59 12.65 5.65
CA THR A 89 -19.97 12.03 6.83
C THR A 89 -18.54 12.56 7.04
N PRO A 90 -18.38 13.77 7.61
CA PRO A 90 -17.08 14.41 7.80
C PRO A 90 -16.09 13.60 8.66
N GLU A 91 -16.61 12.74 9.53
CA GLU A 91 -15.81 11.85 10.38
C GLU A 91 -14.92 10.90 9.55
N TYR A 92 -15.28 10.59 8.31
CA TYR A 92 -14.50 9.70 7.44
C TYR A 92 -13.14 10.25 7.05
N LEU A 93 -12.92 11.56 7.23
CA LEU A 93 -11.59 12.15 7.12
C LEU A 93 -10.56 11.51 8.08
N GLN A 94 -11.03 10.90 9.17
CA GLN A 94 -10.18 10.23 10.16
C GLN A 94 -10.08 8.71 9.95
N SER A 95 -10.81 8.14 8.98
CA SER A 95 -10.92 6.68 8.81
C SER A 95 -9.57 6.00 8.73
N TYR A 96 -8.62 6.51 7.93
CA TYR A 96 -7.30 5.87 7.86
C TYR A 96 -6.49 5.94 9.16
N GLU A 97 -6.62 7.02 9.94
CA GLU A 97 -5.97 7.10 11.26
C GLU A 97 -6.61 6.13 12.27
N LEU A 98 -7.91 5.86 12.15
CA LEU A 98 -8.58 4.80 12.90
C LEU A 98 -8.10 3.42 12.46
N ALA A 99 -7.94 3.19 11.16
CA ALA A 99 -7.41 1.95 10.60
C ALA A 99 -6.04 1.59 11.21
N LEU A 100 -5.10 2.54 11.18
CA LEU A 100 -3.77 2.38 11.77
C LEU A 100 -3.78 2.18 13.30
N ARG A 101 -4.73 2.82 14.01
CA ARG A 101 -4.87 2.63 15.45
C ARG A 101 -5.37 1.22 15.76
N TYR A 102 -6.39 0.77 15.05
CA TYR A 102 -7.02 -0.51 15.29
C TYR A 102 -6.16 -1.69 14.85
N SER A 103 -5.36 -1.55 13.79
CA SER A 103 -4.38 -2.57 13.39
C SER A 103 -3.34 -2.83 14.49
N VAL A 104 -2.79 -1.77 15.09
CA VAL A 104 -1.84 -1.86 16.21
C VAL A 104 -2.50 -2.50 17.44
N ASN A 105 -3.77 -2.16 17.69
CA ASN A 105 -4.53 -2.77 18.78
C ASN A 105 -4.76 -4.27 18.53
N ALA A 106 -5.16 -4.67 17.32
CA ALA A 106 -5.35 -6.07 16.95
C ALA A 106 -4.10 -6.91 17.27
N LYS A 107 -2.92 -6.48 16.77
CA LYS A 107 -1.64 -7.13 17.07
C LYS A 107 -1.33 -7.18 18.57
N LYS A 108 -1.59 -6.08 19.29
CA LYS A 108 -1.33 -6.01 20.73
C LYS A 108 -2.21 -6.98 21.52
N LYS A 109 -3.48 -7.11 21.14
CA LYS A 109 -4.43 -8.02 21.79
C LYS A 109 -4.13 -9.48 21.46
N ASP A 110 -3.75 -9.77 20.22
CA ASP A 110 -3.40 -11.12 19.78
C ASP A 110 -2.01 -11.57 20.30
N LYS A 111 -1.14 -10.67 20.78
CA LYS A 111 0.23 -11.00 21.22
C LYS A 111 0.36 -12.24 22.13
N LYS A 112 -0.64 -12.47 23.01
CA LYS A 112 -0.67 -13.64 23.89
C LYS A 112 -1.41 -14.83 23.28
N ALA A 113 -2.50 -14.58 22.54
CA ALA A 113 -3.35 -15.61 21.97
C ALA A 113 -2.70 -16.26 20.74
N LYS A 114 -2.08 -15.46 19.88
CA LYS A 114 -1.42 -15.86 18.63
C LYS A 114 -2.34 -16.70 17.75
N ILE A 115 -3.60 -16.30 17.69
CA ILE A 115 -4.63 -17.00 16.92
C ILE A 115 -4.76 -16.38 15.53
N LEU A 116 -4.62 -15.06 15.44
CA LEU A 116 -4.85 -14.32 14.20
C LEU A 116 -3.57 -14.07 13.42
N PHE A 117 -2.46 -13.76 14.08
CA PHE A 117 -1.20 -13.44 13.40
C PHE A 117 -0.20 -14.59 13.53
N PRO A 118 0.51 -14.94 12.43
CA PRO A 118 0.70 -14.16 11.19
C PRO A 118 -0.29 -14.44 10.04
N ASP A 119 -1.26 -15.34 10.21
CA ASP A 119 -2.13 -15.82 9.11
C ASP A 119 -2.92 -14.69 8.40
N ASN A 120 -3.13 -13.57 9.10
CA ASN A 120 -3.83 -12.37 8.63
C ASN A 120 -2.90 -11.18 8.32
N ASP A 121 -1.60 -11.39 8.17
CA ASP A 121 -0.65 -10.31 7.85
C ASP A 121 -0.94 -9.64 6.49
N ASP A 122 -1.58 -10.33 5.55
CA ASP A 122 -2.00 -9.74 4.27
C ASP A 122 -3.02 -8.61 4.46
N LEU A 123 -3.96 -8.73 5.41
CA LEU A 123 -4.88 -7.62 5.73
C LEU A 123 -4.14 -6.41 6.30
N LEU A 124 -3.08 -6.64 7.08
CA LEU A 124 -2.24 -5.56 7.60
C LEU A 124 -1.39 -4.93 6.50
N LYS A 125 -0.90 -5.74 5.56
CA LYS A 125 -0.17 -5.31 4.36
C LYS A 125 -1.05 -4.38 3.54
N ASP A 126 -2.29 -4.78 3.23
CA ASP A 126 -3.24 -3.96 2.48
C ASP A 126 -3.51 -2.61 3.15
N ILE A 127 -3.74 -2.60 4.48
CA ILE A 127 -3.91 -1.35 5.24
C ILE A 127 -2.66 -0.46 5.12
N ALA A 128 -1.45 -1.04 5.15
CA ALA A 128 -0.23 -0.26 4.96
C ALA A 128 -0.12 0.27 3.53
N VAL A 129 -0.44 -0.51 2.50
CA VAL A 129 -0.40 -0.06 1.11
C VAL A 129 -1.39 1.08 0.86
N ILE A 130 -2.62 1.00 1.36
CA ILE A 130 -3.59 2.12 1.30
C ILE A 130 -3.00 3.41 1.89
N GLY A 131 -2.09 3.31 2.86
CA GLY A 131 -1.39 4.45 3.43
C GLY A 131 -0.49 5.22 2.47
N MET A 132 -0.15 4.64 1.33
CA MET A 132 0.69 5.28 0.33
C MET A 132 0.04 6.52 -0.28
N TYR A 133 -1.29 6.59 -0.34
CA TYR A 133 -1.99 7.84 -0.71
C TYR A 133 -1.59 9.03 0.18
N TYR A 134 -1.37 8.82 1.49
CA TYR A 134 -0.87 9.89 2.36
C TYR A 134 0.60 10.21 2.10
N VAL A 135 1.42 9.19 1.78
CA VAL A 135 2.82 9.41 1.42
C VAL A 135 2.87 10.30 0.19
N ASP A 136 2.16 9.94 -0.87
CA ASP A 136 2.07 10.66 -2.14
C ASP A 136 1.55 12.09 -1.98
N HIS A 137 0.47 12.25 -1.22
CA HIS A 137 -0.08 13.56 -0.92
C HIS A 137 0.97 14.45 -0.24
N TYR A 138 1.69 13.94 0.76
CA TYR A 138 2.64 14.75 1.50
C TYR A 138 3.96 14.97 0.74
N THR A 139 4.41 14.03 -0.08
CA THR A 139 5.62 14.19 -0.90
C THR A 139 5.36 15.16 -2.05
N SER A 140 4.21 15.09 -2.74
CA SER A 140 3.85 16.03 -3.82
C SER A 140 3.78 17.49 -3.37
N ILE A 141 3.41 17.75 -2.12
CA ILE A 141 3.44 19.10 -1.52
C ILE A 141 4.70 19.38 -0.68
N LYS A 142 5.76 18.57 -0.86
CA LYS A 142 7.09 18.71 -0.22
C LYS A 142 7.06 18.72 1.31
N LYS A 143 6.03 18.14 1.94
CA LYS A 143 5.90 17.97 3.40
C LYS A 143 6.48 16.64 3.85
N TYR A 144 7.77 16.40 3.57
CA TYR A 144 8.46 15.13 3.84
C TYR A 144 8.43 14.69 5.31
N ALA A 145 8.45 15.63 6.28
CA ALA A 145 8.30 15.31 7.69
C ALA A 145 6.94 14.64 8.02
N LYS A 146 5.87 15.07 7.34
CA LYS A 146 4.55 14.44 7.49
C LYS A 146 4.50 13.08 6.80
N ALA A 147 5.08 12.96 5.61
CA ALA A 147 5.21 11.67 4.91
C ALA A 147 5.98 10.65 5.77
N ASN A 148 7.16 11.01 6.31
CA ASN A 148 7.95 10.15 7.19
C ASN A 148 7.14 9.73 8.44
N SER A 149 6.41 10.66 9.06
CA SER A 149 5.54 10.36 10.20
C SER A 149 4.46 9.32 9.86
N LYS A 150 3.86 9.41 8.67
CA LYS A 150 2.87 8.43 8.19
C LYS A 150 3.49 7.06 7.98
N VAL A 151 4.64 6.98 7.29
CA VAL A 151 5.36 5.71 7.10
C VAL A 151 5.75 5.07 8.45
N ARG A 152 6.18 5.85 9.44
CA ARG A 152 6.46 5.32 10.80
C ARG A 152 5.24 4.72 11.48
N LYS A 153 4.05 5.26 11.22
CA LYS A 153 2.80 4.66 11.73
C LYS A 153 2.45 3.39 10.95
N MET A 154 2.59 3.41 9.62
CA MET A 154 2.39 2.22 8.76
C MET A 154 3.29 1.05 9.20
N LEU A 155 4.57 1.30 9.50
CA LEU A 155 5.51 0.29 9.99
C LEU A 155 5.09 -0.38 11.31
N LYS A 156 4.23 0.25 12.12
CA LYS A 156 3.66 -0.39 13.32
C LYS A 156 2.56 -1.39 12.96
N THR A 157 1.82 -1.12 11.89
CA THR A 157 0.82 -2.00 11.29
C THR A 157 1.52 -3.18 10.63
N TYR A 158 2.26 -2.93 9.55
CA TYR A 158 2.94 -3.92 8.73
C TYR A 158 4.34 -3.42 8.39
N SER A 159 5.33 -4.30 8.46
CA SER A 159 6.73 -3.97 8.23
C SER A 159 7.39 -5.01 7.37
N ASP A 160 7.96 -4.57 6.25
CA ASP A 160 8.88 -5.33 5.42
C ASP A 160 10.05 -4.44 4.99
N ASP A 161 11.01 -5.01 4.29
CA ASP A 161 12.21 -4.28 3.83
C ASP A 161 11.87 -3.11 2.90
N ASN A 162 10.74 -3.15 2.18
CA ASN A 162 10.35 -2.11 1.21
C ASN A 162 9.83 -0.86 1.91
N PHE A 163 8.89 -1.01 2.85
CA PHE A 163 8.43 0.11 3.67
C PHE A 163 9.53 0.63 4.61
N VAL A 164 10.45 -0.24 5.05
CA VAL A 164 11.62 0.18 5.83
C VAL A 164 12.55 1.03 4.96
N ALA A 165 12.80 0.67 3.70
CA ALA A 165 13.57 1.49 2.77
C ALA A 165 12.94 2.86 2.53
N LEU A 166 11.62 2.91 2.33
CA LEU A 166 10.85 4.16 2.25
C LEU A 166 11.04 5.02 3.49
N ASN A 167 11.02 4.43 4.68
CA ASN A 167 11.32 5.15 5.91
C ASN A 167 12.75 5.70 5.94
N GLY A 168 13.73 4.90 5.55
CA GLY A 168 15.14 5.30 5.53
C GLY A 168 15.40 6.49 4.62
N CYS A 169 14.82 6.46 3.41
CA CYS A 169 14.92 7.54 2.42
C CYS A 169 14.25 8.82 2.92
N LEU A 170 13.00 8.74 3.41
CA LEU A 170 12.31 9.90 3.99
C LEU A 170 12.99 10.43 5.26
N ALA A 171 13.59 9.55 6.07
CA ALA A 171 14.37 9.93 7.24
C ALA A 171 15.63 10.73 6.84
N ALA A 172 16.31 10.34 5.75
CA ALA A 172 17.46 11.06 5.22
C ALA A 172 17.08 12.48 4.79
N ILE A 173 15.96 12.62 4.05
CA ILE A 173 15.43 13.92 3.60
C ILE A 173 15.17 14.88 4.76
N VAL A 174 14.62 14.38 5.87
CA VAL A 174 14.27 15.23 7.03
C VAL A 174 15.43 15.37 8.03
N GLY A 175 16.62 14.86 7.71
CA GLY A 175 17.81 14.95 8.56
C GLY A 175 17.84 14.01 9.77
N ASP A 176 16.97 13.00 9.82
CA ASP A 176 17.00 11.96 10.86
C ASP A 176 18.02 10.88 10.51
N THR A 177 19.30 11.24 10.64
CA THR A 177 20.45 10.38 10.29
C THR A 177 20.56 9.15 11.19
N ALA A 178 20.07 9.23 12.44
CA ALA A 178 20.02 8.11 13.37
C ALA A 178 19.14 6.97 12.85
N THR A 179 18.04 7.31 12.17
CA THR A 179 17.16 6.34 11.51
C THR A 179 17.65 5.97 10.12
N ALA A 180 18.05 6.96 9.32
CA ALA A 180 18.41 6.76 7.92
C ALA A 180 19.67 5.90 7.76
N ASN A 181 20.76 6.23 8.46
CA ASN A 181 22.07 5.62 8.23
C ASN A 181 22.08 4.10 8.44
N PRO A 182 21.49 3.53 9.51
CA PRO A 182 21.43 2.08 9.67
C PRO A 182 20.62 1.39 8.57
N ILE A 183 19.52 2.00 8.13
CA ILE A 183 18.66 1.44 7.09
C ILE A 183 19.40 1.42 5.75
N LEU A 184 19.96 2.56 5.33
CA LEU A 184 20.67 2.66 4.05
C LEU A 184 21.88 1.74 3.99
N ARG A 185 22.65 1.61 5.08
CA ARG A 185 23.76 0.64 5.17
C ARG A 185 23.29 -0.81 5.06
N ASN A 186 22.15 -1.14 5.65
CA ASN A 186 21.56 -2.46 5.53
C ASN A 186 21.13 -2.74 4.07
N LEU A 187 20.52 -1.76 3.40
CA LEU A 187 20.18 -1.88 1.97
C LEU A 187 21.43 -2.09 1.11
N GLU A 188 22.51 -1.34 1.34
CA GLU A 188 23.80 -1.56 0.65
C GLU A 188 24.29 -3.01 0.84
N ALA A 189 24.32 -3.50 2.08
CA ALA A 189 24.72 -4.87 2.38
C ALA A 189 23.78 -5.93 1.76
N GLN A 190 22.47 -5.69 1.72
CA GLN A 190 21.51 -6.59 1.08
C GLN A 190 21.72 -6.67 -0.43
N ALA A 191 21.99 -5.54 -1.08
CA ALA A 191 22.27 -5.47 -2.51
C ALA A 191 23.53 -6.26 -2.89
N GLU A 192 24.56 -6.26 -2.03
CA GLU A 192 25.80 -7.02 -2.24
C GLU A 192 25.63 -8.54 -2.08
N ASN A 193 24.75 -8.97 -1.18
CA ASN A 193 24.55 -10.39 -0.88
C ASN A 193 23.62 -11.12 -1.87
N GLY A 194 23.02 -10.39 -2.82
CA GLY A 194 22.50 -10.93 -4.08
C GLY A 194 21.53 -12.10 -3.93
N LYS A 195 20.28 -11.81 -3.54
CA LYS A 195 19.04 -12.50 -3.91
C LYS A 195 17.86 -11.92 -3.12
N ARG A 196 17.17 -10.95 -3.71
CA ARG A 196 15.89 -10.46 -3.21
C ARG A 196 14.78 -11.18 -3.96
N ARG A 197 13.80 -11.73 -3.24
CA ARG A 197 12.56 -12.21 -3.85
C ARG A 197 11.67 -11.01 -4.14
N GLU A 198 11.03 -11.02 -5.30
CA GLU A 198 9.99 -10.06 -5.61
C GLU A 198 8.88 -10.12 -4.55
N LYS A 199 8.39 -8.95 -4.15
CA LYS A 199 7.28 -8.78 -3.23
C LYS A 199 6.26 -7.84 -3.86
N ASP A 200 4.99 -8.02 -3.53
CA ASP A 200 3.92 -7.14 -4.01
C ASP A 200 4.10 -5.67 -3.57
N THR A 201 4.95 -5.43 -2.57
CA THR A 201 5.28 -4.10 -2.02
C THR A 201 6.53 -3.48 -2.64
N ASP A 202 7.10 -4.08 -3.71
CA ASP A 202 8.33 -3.60 -4.35
C ASP A 202 8.24 -2.15 -4.80
N PHE A 203 7.05 -1.74 -5.23
CA PHE A 203 6.75 -0.37 -5.60
C PHE A 203 7.12 0.63 -4.49
N ALA A 204 7.00 0.28 -3.19
CA ALA A 204 7.31 1.19 -2.09
C ALA A 204 8.82 1.45 -1.95
N MET A 205 9.66 0.46 -2.28
CA MET A 205 11.12 0.64 -2.29
C MET A 205 11.57 1.42 -3.51
N ILE A 206 10.94 1.19 -4.67
CA ILE A 206 11.17 2.00 -5.88
C ILE A 206 10.84 3.47 -5.59
N GLU A 207 9.68 3.73 -4.98
CA GLU A 207 9.27 5.08 -4.59
C GLU A 207 10.23 5.73 -3.60
N ALA A 208 10.80 4.93 -2.69
CA ALA A 208 11.78 5.41 -1.72
C ALA A 208 13.00 6.03 -2.42
N PHE A 209 13.54 5.32 -3.42
CA PHE A 209 14.71 5.75 -4.17
C PHE A 209 14.40 6.95 -5.06
N ASP A 210 13.27 6.93 -5.77
CA ASP A 210 12.79 8.07 -6.58
C ASP A 210 12.63 9.34 -5.71
N ILE A 211 11.84 9.26 -4.63
CA ILE A 211 11.56 10.43 -3.77
C ILE A 211 12.87 11.03 -3.23
N TYR A 212 13.82 10.20 -2.83
CA TYR A 212 15.09 10.70 -2.28
C TYR A 212 15.99 11.28 -3.35
N ALA A 213 16.14 10.61 -4.50
CA ALA A 213 16.92 11.13 -5.62
C ALA A 213 16.35 12.45 -6.14
N THR A 214 15.03 12.51 -6.37
CA THR A 214 14.33 13.74 -6.78
C THR A 214 14.58 14.86 -5.77
N TRP A 215 14.46 14.60 -4.46
CA TRP A 215 14.75 15.62 -3.45
C TRP A 215 16.21 16.11 -3.50
N LEU A 216 17.18 15.22 -3.71
CA LEU A 216 18.61 15.57 -3.82
C LEU A 216 18.89 16.47 -5.04
N LEU A 217 18.23 16.19 -6.16
CA LEU A 217 18.37 16.94 -7.41
C LEU A 217 17.64 18.30 -7.37
N GLU A 218 16.55 18.42 -6.63
CA GLU A 218 15.75 19.64 -6.51
C GLU A 218 16.26 20.63 -5.43
N LYS A 219 17.33 20.31 -4.71
CA LYS A 219 17.96 21.25 -3.77
C LYS A 219 18.44 22.52 -4.49
N GLU A 220 18.53 23.62 -3.75
CA GLU A 220 19.15 24.87 -4.26
C GLU A 220 20.56 24.62 -4.81
N THR A 221 21.33 23.77 -4.11
CA THR A 221 22.55 23.17 -4.61
C THR A 221 22.30 21.67 -4.79
N PRO A 222 22.09 21.18 -6.02
CA PRO A 222 21.84 19.76 -6.28
C PRO A 222 22.98 18.87 -5.80
N ASP A 223 22.64 17.79 -5.12
CA ASP A 223 23.59 16.79 -4.64
C ASP A 223 23.62 15.57 -5.58
N THR A 224 24.18 15.80 -6.78
CA THR A 224 24.10 14.84 -7.89
C THR A 224 24.87 13.54 -7.64
N ASP A 225 25.94 13.58 -6.85
CA ASP A 225 26.74 12.39 -6.54
C ASP A 225 25.98 11.45 -5.61
N GLU A 226 25.34 11.98 -4.56
CA GLU A 226 24.50 11.18 -3.68
C GLU A 226 23.26 10.67 -4.41
N ALA A 227 22.67 11.48 -5.31
CA ALA A 227 21.55 11.06 -6.16
C ALA A 227 21.93 9.85 -7.04
N LYS A 228 23.08 9.92 -7.73
CA LYS A 228 23.61 8.79 -8.52
C LYS A 228 23.87 7.57 -7.65
N LYS A 229 24.42 7.76 -6.44
CA LYS A 229 24.71 6.67 -5.51
C LYS A 229 23.43 5.93 -5.09
N ILE A 230 22.40 6.66 -4.66
CA ILE A 230 21.15 6.03 -4.21
C ILE A 230 20.41 5.36 -5.37
N LEU A 231 20.40 5.96 -6.56
CA LEU A 231 19.79 5.38 -7.75
C LEU A 231 20.52 4.12 -8.21
N ALA A 232 21.85 4.13 -8.19
CA ALA A 232 22.65 2.94 -8.48
C ALA A 232 22.39 1.82 -7.46
N LEU A 233 22.16 2.15 -6.18
CA LEU A 233 21.70 1.18 -5.19
C LEU A 233 20.32 0.63 -5.54
N GLY A 234 19.37 1.49 -5.91
CA GLY A 234 18.03 1.08 -6.33
C GLY A 234 18.04 0.14 -7.54
N LEU A 235 18.87 0.43 -8.55
CA LEU A 235 19.04 -0.42 -9.73
C LEU A 235 19.74 -1.75 -9.44
N LYS A 236 20.45 -1.91 -8.29
CA LYS A 236 20.88 -3.25 -7.87
C LYS A 236 19.70 -4.12 -7.43
N PHE A 237 18.64 -3.52 -6.91
CA PHE A 237 17.41 -4.21 -6.53
C PHE A 237 16.44 -4.38 -7.70
N PHE A 238 16.34 -3.35 -8.56
CA PHE A 238 15.40 -3.29 -9.67
C PHE A 238 16.13 -2.83 -10.96
N PRO A 239 16.90 -3.73 -11.62
CA PRO A 239 17.81 -3.35 -12.70
C PRO A 239 17.18 -2.66 -13.91
N ASP A 240 15.93 -3.01 -14.22
CA ASP A 240 15.22 -2.55 -15.41
C ASP A 240 14.07 -1.58 -15.06
N GLU A 241 14.04 -1.05 -13.83
CA GLU A 241 12.94 -0.18 -13.39
C GLU A 241 12.98 1.20 -14.08
N PRO A 242 12.00 1.52 -14.95
CA PRO A 242 12.10 2.68 -15.83
C PRO A 242 12.24 4.02 -15.08
N VAL A 243 11.56 4.19 -13.94
CA VAL A 243 11.63 5.42 -13.14
C VAL A 243 13.04 5.65 -12.58
N LEU A 244 13.70 4.59 -12.09
CA LEU A 244 15.04 4.70 -11.53
C LEU A 244 16.10 4.90 -12.62
N VAL A 245 15.91 4.28 -13.79
CA VAL A 245 16.77 4.51 -14.96
C VAL A 245 16.64 5.96 -15.43
N TYR A 246 15.42 6.46 -15.57
CA TYR A 246 15.16 7.85 -15.94
C TYR A 246 15.84 8.82 -14.97
N ASP A 247 15.64 8.64 -13.66
CA ASP A 247 16.22 9.53 -12.65
C ASP A 247 17.75 9.48 -12.65
N LEU A 248 18.34 8.32 -12.98
CA LEU A 248 19.80 8.19 -13.08
C LEU A 248 20.35 8.94 -14.29
N GLU A 249 19.68 8.89 -15.43
CA GLU A 249 20.05 9.68 -16.60
C GLU A 249 19.86 11.18 -16.33
N LEU A 250 18.78 11.58 -15.67
CA LEU A 250 18.56 12.96 -15.24
C LEU A 250 19.66 13.47 -14.30
N ALA A 251 20.14 12.62 -13.38
CA ALA A 251 21.23 12.97 -12.48
C ALA A 251 22.58 13.12 -13.21
N LYS A 252 22.76 12.48 -14.38
CA LYS A 252 23.95 12.62 -15.23
C LYS A 252 23.85 13.83 -16.15
N ASP A 253 22.66 14.08 -16.68
CA ASP A 253 22.37 15.13 -17.64
C ASP A 253 21.01 15.80 -17.32
N PRO A 254 21.01 17.03 -16.78
CA PRO A 254 19.78 17.77 -16.52
C PRO A 254 18.92 18.06 -17.76
N GLU A 255 19.51 18.08 -18.97
CA GLU A 255 18.78 18.31 -20.22
C GLU A 255 17.94 17.09 -20.62
N TYR A 256 18.16 15.92 -20.01
CA TYR A 256 17.44 14.68 -20.29
C TYR A 256 15.90 14.83 -20.15
N ALA A 257 15.45 15.62 -19.17
CA ALA A 257 14.03 15.92 -18.95
C ALA A 257 13.37 16.76 -20.05
N THR A 258 14.17 17.40 -20.94
CA THR A 258 13.64 18.15 -22.08
C THR A 258 13.23 17.26 -23.25
N GLU A 259 13.85 16.08 -23.34
CA GLU A 259 13.66 15.13 -24.44
C GLU A 259 12.83 13.90 -24.02
N HIS A 260 12.78 13.61 -22.72
CA HIS A 260 12.16 12.40 -22.17
C HIS A 260 11.17 12.76 -21.07
N ALA A 261 9.96 12.20 -21.14
CA ALA A 261 9.00 12.28 -20.04
C ALA A 261 9.39 11.30 -18.93
N LYS A 262 9.28 11.72 -17.67
CA LYS A 262 9.48 10.83 -16.52
C LYS A 262 8.42 9.72 -16.55
N PRO A 263 8.81 8.44 -16.58
CA PRO A 263 7.86 7.34 -16.48
C PRO A 263 7.32 7.25 -15.04
N GLU A 264 6.10 6.75 -14.91
CA GLU A 264 5.50 6.45 -13.60
C GLU A 264 6.02 5.11 -13.06
N ASN A 265 5.92 4.92 -11.75
CA ASN A 265 6.13 3.61 -11.13
C ASN A 265 4.98 2.66 -11.51
N ALA A 266 5.20 1.87 -12.56
CA ALA A 266 4.19 0.97 -13.11
C ALA A 266 3.69 -0.07 -12.10
N LYS A 267 4.59 -0.56 -11.22
CA LYS A 267 4.22 -1.53 -10.17
C LYS A 267 3.25 -0.93 -9.16
N LYS A 268 3.41 0.36 -8.84
CA LYS A 268 2.46 1.08 -8.00
C LYS A 268 1.13 1.24 -8.70
N ALA A 269 1.12 1.72 -9.95
CA ALA A 269 -0.11 1.90 -10.71
C ALA A 269 -0.92 0.60 -10.81
N GLU A 270 -0.26 -0.53 -11.12
CA GLU A 270 -0.89 -1.86 -11.16
C GLU A 270 -1.49 -2.25 -9.80
N PHE A 271 -0.75 -2.02 -8.71
CA PHE A 271 -1.23 -2.34 -7.38
C PHE A 271 -2.43 -1.48 -6.96
N MET A 272 -2.38 -0.17 -7.21
CA MET A 272 -3.46 0.73 -6.82
C MET A 272 -4.74 0.45 -7.61
N VAL A 273 -4.64 0.07 -8.89
CA VAL A 273 -5.79 -0.38 -9.69
C VAL A 273 -6.34 -1.71 -9.18
N LYS A 274 -5.50 -2.66 -8.77
CA LYS A 274 -5.97 -3.89 -8.12
C LYS A 274 -6.67 -3.60 -6.79
N ALA A 275 -6.20 -2.62 -6.03
CA ALA A 275 -6.81 -2.23 -4.76
C ALA A 275 -8.20 -1.59 -4.93
N SER A 276 -8.44 -0.88 -6.04
CA SER A 276 -9.74 -0.29 -6.40
C SER A 276 -10.67 -1.26 -7.15
N ALA A 277 -10.16 -2.19 -7.95
CA ALA A 277 -11.00 -3.23 -8.57
C ALA A 277 -11.65 -4.17 -7.53
N LEU A 278 -11.06 -4.27 -6.34
CA LEU A 278 -11.62 -4.94 -5.15
C LEU A 278 -12.71 -4.12 -4.44
N THR A 279 -13.36 -3.18 -5.12
CA THR A 279 -14.54 -2.44 -4.63
C THR A 279 -15.65 -2.28 -5.67
N ASP A 280 -15.43 -2.75 -6.91
CA ASP A 280 -16.32 -2.44 -8.06
C ASP A 280 -17.09 -3.67 -8.59
N ASP A 281 -16.99 -4.84 -7.96
CA ASP A 281 -17.55 -6.10 -8.50
C ASP A 281 -19.01 -6.41 -8.07
N ASP A 282 -19.77 -5.47 -7.49
CA ASP A 282 -21.16 -5.71 -7.03
C ASP A 282 -22.17 -4.61 -7.45
N ASP A 283 -22.14 -4.13 -8.71
CA ASP A 283 -23.17 -3.20 -9.21
C ASP A 283 -23.87 -3.63 -10.51
N ASP A 284 -23.71 -4.89 -10.95
CA ASP A 284 -24.47 -5.44 -12.09
C ASP A 284 -25.04 -6.83 -11.73
N ASP A 285 -26.16 -6.86 -11.03
CA ASP A 285 -27.29 -7.80 -11.23
C ASP A 285 -28.24 -7.72 -10.03
N ASP A 286 -29.23 -6.84 -10.11
CA ASP A 286 -30.62 -7.12 -9.68
C ASP A 286 -31.47 -5.87 -9.93
N ASP A 287 -31.85 -5.64 -11.18
CA ASP A 287 -33.05 -4.87 -11.54
C ASP A 287 -33.52 -5.30 -12.94
N GLU A 288 -34.17 -6.45 -13.02
CA GLU A 288 -35.22 -6.69 -14.02
C GLU A 288 -36.45 -7.30 -13.32
N GLU A 289 -37.47 -6.44 -13.13
CA GLU A 289 -38.89 -6.61 -13.51
C GLU A 289 -39.62 -7.89 -13.02
N ASP A 290 -40.87 -7.91 -12.54
CA ASP A 290 -41.97 -6.97 -12.34
C ASP A 290 -43.09 -7.79 -11.65
N GLU A 291 -43.99 -7.09 -10.92
CA GLU A 291 -45.37 -7.48 -10.51
C GLU A 291 -45.64 -8.74 -9.65
#